data_AF-A0A0L0UNB3-F1
#
_entry.id   AF-A0A0L0UNB3-F1
#
_cell.length_a   1.000
_cell.length_b   1.000
_cell.length_c   1.000
_cell.angle_alpha   90.00
_cell.angle_beta   90.00
_cell.angle_gamma   90.00
#
_symmetry.space_group_name_H-M   'P 1'
#
loop_
_entity.id
_entity.type
_entity.pdbx_description
1 polymer ?
#
loop_
_entity_poly.entity_id
_entity_poly.type
_entity_poly.pdbx_seq_one_letter_code
_entity_poly.pdbx_strand_id
1 'polypeptide(L)'
;MQTTNQESSFREVSITIQLNEDDNRLLTAAAARSGRSKKMEAMLRLSHHLKIFVDIAAEGKRISNERSTFYVRQVPAHLGAVAMAKANLYNPNVLTMVGFTLMALALMFMPSTHAEAVDLFTKGRTNIKDTFGLSSTVVWILYIIEGLGAVFTYTKTKNLAVFGGIAAVMVFVNVLFGIIP
;
A
#
# COMPACT_ATOMS: atom_id res chain seq x y z
N MET A 1 -59.43 -52.59 -0.15
CA MET A 1 -58.21 -52.53 0.68
C MET A 1 -57.04 -52.24 -0.24
N GLN A 2 -56.58 -50.99 -0.26
CA GLN A 2 -55.41 -50.57 -1.04
C GLN A 2 -54.47 -49.82 -0.10
N THR A 3 -53.26 -50.34 -0.01
CA THR A 3 -52.12 -49.79 0.72
C THR A 3 -51.65 -48.52 0.02
N THR A 4 -51.80 -47.36 0.66
CA THR A 4 -51.22 -46.10 0.20
C THR A 4 -49.70 -46.12 0.42
N ASN A 5 -48.95 -46.41 -0.64
CA ASN A 5 -47.54 -46.07 -0.76
C ASN A 5 -47.44 -44.55 -0.94
N GLN A 6 -47.03 -43.83 0.10
CA GLN A 6 -46.58 -42.45 -0.05
C GLN A 6 -45.11 -42.45 -0.45
N GLU A 7 -44.84 -42.18 -1.71
CA GLU A 7 -43.50 -41.88 -2.21
C GLU A 7 -43.15 -40.46 -1.75
N SER A 8 -42.62 -40.35 -0.53
CA SER A 8 -42.27 -39.06 0.06
C SER A 8 -41.04 -38.48 -0.63
N SER A 9 -41.22 -37.38 -1.37
CA SER A 9 -40.15 -36.58 -1.93
C SER A 9 -39.32 -35.94 -0.82
N PHE A 10 -38.16 -36.52 -0.50
CA PHE A 10 -37.24 -35.96 0.49
C PHE A 10 -36.40 -34.83 -0.15
N ARG A 11 -36.47 -33.62 0.42
CA ARG A 11 -35.69 -32.45 -0.02
C ARG A 11 -34.36 -32.37 0.73
N GLU A 12 -33.36 -31.73 0.13
CA GLU A 12 -32.11 -31.43 0.81
C GLU A 12 -32.36 -30.45 1.97
N VAL A 13 -31.90 -30.80 3.17
CA VAL A 13 -32.05 -29.98 4.38
C VAL A 13 -30.67 -29.69 4.96
N SER A 14 -30.43 -28.43 5.33
CA SER A 14 -29.23 -28.03 6.07
C SER A 14 -29.48 -28.16 7.56
N ILE A 15 -28.71 -29.00 8.23
CA ILE A 15 -28.81 -29.22 9.68
C ILE A 15 -27.58 -28.62 10.34
N THR A 16 -27.78 -27.80 11.37
CA THR A 16 -26.69 -27.31 12.23
C THR A 16 -26.55 -28.24 13.42
N ILE A 17 -25.38 -28.85 13.57
CA ILE A 17 -25.07 -29.79 14.64
C ILE A 17 -23.99 -29.14 15.51
N GLN A 18 -24.26 -29.05 16.82
CA GLN A 18 -23.24 -28.66 17.79
C GLN A 18 -22.47 -29.91 18.23
N LEU A 19 -21.15 -29.82 18.19
CA LEU A 19 -20.26 -30.93 18.57
C LEU A 19 -19.68 -30.67 19.95
N ASN A 20 -19.58 -31.71 20.76
CA ASN A 20 -18.81 -31.66 21.99
C ASN A 20 -17.30 -31.59 21.67
N GLU A 21 -16.48 -31.23 22.65
CA GLU A 21 -15.04 -31.00 22.44
C GLU A 21 -14.32 -32.25 21.89
N ASP A 22 -14.62 -33.42 22.46
CA ASP A 22 -14.07 -34.71 22.04
C ASP A 22 -14.42 -35.05 20.59
N ASP A 23 -15.67 -34.84 20.18
CA ASP A 23 -16.15 -35.15 18.83
C ASP A 23 -15.55 -34.20 17.78
N ASN A 24 -15.45 -32.91 18.12
CA ASN A 24 -14.79 -31.93 17.27
C ASN A 24 -13.30 -32.27 17.09
N ARG A 25 -12.62 -32.75 18.15
CA ARG A 25 -11.23 -33.22 18.06
C ARG A 25 -11.12 -34.41 17.09
N LEU A 26 -11.96 -35.42 17.26
CA LEU A 26 -11.94 -36.62 16.41
C LEU A 26 -12.26 -36.31 14.95
N LEU A 27 -13.26 -35.46 14.71
CA LEU A 27 -13.64 -35.01 13.37
C LEU A 27 -12.53 -34.19 12.70
N THR A 28 -11.89 -33.30 13.47
CA THR A 28 -10.76 -32.50 12.98
C THR A 28 -9.59 -33.38 12.57
N ALA A 29 -9.25 -34.38 13.39
CA ALA A 29 -8.18 -35.33 13.09
C ALA A 29 -8.52 -36.18 11.85
N ALA A 30 -9.76 -36.62 11.72
CA ALA A 30 -10.25 -37.36 10.56
C ALA A 30 -10.15 -36.55 9.26
N ALA A 31 -10.64 -35.31 9.28
CA ALA A 31 -10.62 -34.40 8.15
C ALA A 31 -9.18 -34.11 7.70
N ALA A 32 -8.25 -33.93 8.65
CA ALA A 32 -6.84 -33.75 8.37
C ALA A 32 -6.21 -35.00 7.72
N ARG A 33 -6.56 -36.21 8.17
CA ARG A 33 -6.08 -37.46 7.55
C ARG A 33 -6.62 -37.67 6.14
N SER A 34 -7.86 -37.28 5.88
CA SER A 34 -8.50 -37.46 4.57
C SER A 34 -8.24 -36.33 3.58
N GLY A 35 -7.63 -35.23 4.03
CA GLY A 35 -7.39 -34.03 3.23
C GLY A 35 -8.67 -33.26 2.89
N ARG A 36 -9.77 -33.48 3.62
CA ARG A 36 -11.08 -32.87 3.38
C ARG A 36 -11.41 -31.81 4.42
N SER A 37 -12.38 -30.94 4.13
CA SER A 37 -12.90 -30.00 5.13
C SER A 37 -13.67 -30.75 6.22
N LYS A 38 -13.72 -30.21 7.44
CA LYS A 38 -14.46 -30.83 8.56
C LYS A 38 -15.92 -31.09 8.22
N LYS A 39 -16.57 -30.15 7.51
CA LYS A 39 -17.95 -30.28 7.01
C LYS A 39 -18.09 -31.46 6.04
N MET A 40 -17.19 -31.56 5.06
CA MET A 40 -17.25 -32.63 4.06
C MET A 40 -16.99 -34.01 4.69
N GLU A 41 -16.02 -34.11 5.59
CA GLU A 41 -15.74 -35.35 6.33
C GLU A 41 -16.93 -35.76 7.21
N ALA A 42 -17.58 -34.81 7.88
CA ALA A 42 -18.77 -35.08 8.68
C ALA A 42 -19.94 -35.56 7.82
N MET A 43 -20.21 -34.91 6.69
CA MET A 43 -21.26 -35.31 5.75
C MET A 43 -21.01 -36.72 5.19
N LEU A 44 -19.77 -37.02 4.82
CA LEU A 44 -19.41 -38.35 4.32
C LEU A 44 -19.57 -39.43 5.39
N ARG A 45 -19.13 -39.16 6.63
CA ARG A 45 -19.29 -40.08 7.75
C ARG A 45 -20.76 -40.32 8.10
N LEU A 46 -21.56 -39.25 8.13
CA LEU A 46 -23.01 -39.35 8.36
C LEU A 46 -23.67 -40.16 7.26
N SER A 47 -23.40 -39.83 5.98
CA SER A 47 -23.93 -40.56 4.83
C SER A 47 -23.55 -42.04 4.85
N HIS A 48 -22.29 -42.34 5.14
CA HIS A 48 -21.79 -43.71 5.26
C HIS A 48 -22.47 -44.46 6.42
N HIS A 49 -22.58 -43.82 7.58
CA HIS A 49 -23.22 -44.41 8.76
C HIS A 49 -24.70 -44.71 8.51
N LEU A 50 -25.44 -43.76 7.92
CA LEU A 50 -26.86 -43.94 7.58
C LEU A 50 -27.11 -45.04 6.53
N LYS A 51 -26.13 -45.33 5.65
CA LYS A 51 -26.26 -46.40 4.65
C LYS A 51 -25.95 -47.78 5.21
N ILE A 52 -25.14 -47.86 6.25
CA ILE A 52 -24.65 -49.14 6.81
C ILE A 52 -25.42 -49.54 8.06
N PHE A 53 -25.75 -48.58 8.91
CA PHE A 53 -26.47 -48.81 10.15
C PHE A 53 -27.92 -48.36 9.95
N VAL A 54 -28.83 -49.35 10.01
CA VAL A 54 -30.28 -49.13 9.85
C VAL A 54 -30.89 -48.48 11.10
N ASP A 55 -30.38 -48.83 12.28
CA ASP A 55 -30.91 -48.33 13.55
C ASP A 55 -29.81 -48.17 14.60
N ILE A 56 -29.88 -47.08 15.36
CA ILE A 56 -28.91 -46.71 16.40
C ILE A 56 -29.54 -46.67 17.80
N ALA A 57 -30.87 -46.78 17.90
CA ALA A 57 -31.60 -46.61 19.16
C ALA A 57 -32.89 -47.44 19.25
N ALA A 58 -32.90 -48.67 18.73
CA ALA A 58 -33.94 -49.64 19.06
C ALA A 58 -33.75 -50.21 20.47
N GLU A 59 -34.86 -50.40 21.20
CA GLU A 59 -34.89 -50.93 22.56
C GLU A 59 -34.18 -52.31 22.60
N GLY A 60 -33.09 -52.42 23.38
CA GLY A 60 -32.31 -53.66 23.55
C GLY A 60 -30.93 -53.72 22.88
N LYS A 61 -30.51 -52.72 22.07
CA LYS A 61 -29.10 -52.60 21.61
C LYS A 61 -28.58 -51.18 21.78
N ARG A 62 -28.33 -50.80 23.04
CA ARG A 62 -27.58 -49.59 23.37
C ARG A 62 -26.10 -49.86 23.05
N ILE A 63 -25.44 -48.98 22.31
CA ILE A 63 -23.97 -48.93 22.34
C ILE A 63 -23.61 -48.45 23.75
N SER A 64 -23.23 -49.37 24.62
CA SER A 64 -22.57 -49.04 25.88
C SER A 64 -21.27 -48.32 25.54
N ASN A 65 -21.08 -47.15 26.12
CA ASN A 65 -19.85 -46.37 26.03
C ASN A 65 -18.73 -47.11 26.77
N GLU A 66 -18.12 -48.10 26.14
CA GLU A 66 -16.90 -48.72 26.60
C GLU A 66 -15.71 -47.98 25.98
N ARG A 67 -14.99 -47.28 26.88
CA ARG A 67 -13.72 -46.59 26.60
C ARG A 67 -12.75 -47.53 25.89
N SER A 68 -12.71 -47.45 24.58
CA SER A 68 -11.66 -48.03 23.75
C SER A 68 -10.66 -46.93 23.41
N THR A 69 -9.64 -46.81 24.27
CA THR A 69 -8.46 -45.97 24.04
C THR A 69 -7.67 -46.50 22.85
N PHE A 70 -7.97 -46.00 21.65
CA PHE A 70 -7.13 -46.19 20.48
C PHE A 70 -6.13 -45.04 20.34
N TYR A 71 -4.85 -45.39 20.28
CA TYR A 71 -3.73 -44.48 20.08
C TYR A 71 -3.92 -43.66 18.78
N VAL A 72 -4.11 -42.35 18.92
CA VAL A 72 -4.13 -41.41 17.78
C VAL A 72 -2.68 -41.13 17.36
N ARG A 73 -2.31 -41.54 16.15
CA ARG A 73 -1.03 -41.14 15.54
C ARG A 73 -1.07 -39.63 15.26
N GLN A 74 -0.19 -38.87 15.92
CA GLN A 74 -0.03 -37.43 15.72
C GLN A 74 0.38 -37.13 14.27
N VAL A 75 -0.39 -36.26 13.60
CA VAL A 75 0.01 -35.64 12.32
C VAL A 75 0.65 -34.29 12.68
N PRO A 76 1.82 -33.96 12.14
CA PRO A 76 2.58 -32.81 12.60
C PRO A 76 1.91 -31.48 12.21
N ALA A 77 1.85 -30.54 13.16
CA ALA A 77 1.09 -29.29 13.09
C ALA A 77 1.45 -28.37 11.91
N HIS A 78 2.66 -28.50 11.34
CA HIS A 78 3.11 -27.69 10.22
C HIS A 78 2.31 -27.94 8.94
N LEU A 79 1.84 -29.17 8.70
CA LEU A 79 1.16 -29.53 7.45
C LEU A 79 -0.26 -28.97 7.37
N GLY A 80 -0.93 -28.87 8.53
CA GLY A 80 -2.25 -28.23 8.65
C GLY A 80 -2.20 -26.71 8.45
N ALA A 81 -1.14 -26.05 8.94
CA ALA A 81 -0.97 -24.61 8.79
C ALA A 81 -0.81 -24.18 7.33
N VAL A 82 -0.06 -24.94 6.52
CA VAL A 82 0.15 -24.66 5.10
C VAL A 82 -1.13 -24.84 4.27
N ALA A 83 -1.96 -25.84 4.60
CA ALA A 83 -3.25 -26.05 3.94
C ALA A 83 -4.27 -24.95 4.29
N MET A 84 -4.31 -24.51 5.55
CA MET A 84 -5.16 -23.41 6.02
C MET A 84 -4.77 -22.07 5.41
N ALA A 85 -3.46 -21.82 5.25
CA ALA A 85 -2.94 -20.60 4.60
C ALA A 85 -3.35 -20.51 3.12
N LYS A 86 -3.30 -21.63 2.38
CA LYS A 86 -3.78 -21.69 0.98
C LYS A 86 -5.28 -21.42 0.85
N ALA A 87 -6.10 -21.90 1.79
CA ALA A 87 -7.55 -21.70 1.76
C ALA A 87 -7.93 -20.23 2.00
N ASN A 88 -7.20 -19.50 2.86
CA ASN A 88 -7.46 -18.08 3.12
C ASN A 88 -6.99 -17.15 1.99
N LEU A 89 -6.09 -17.61 1.12
CA LEU A 89 -5.63 -16.88 -0.06
C LEU A 89 -6.73 -16.75 -1.15
N TYR A 90 -7.73 -17.64 -1.17
CA TYR A 90 -8.85 -17.61 -2.11
C TYR A 90 -10.12 -16.95 -1.51
N ASN A 91 -9.95 -16.16 -0.45
CA ASN A 91 -11.02 -15.32 0.08
C ASN A 91 -11.03 -13.98 -0.68
N PRO A 92 -12.16 -13.56 -1.28
CA PRO A 92 -12.23 -12.31 -2.02
C PRO A 92 -11.80 -11.08 -1.20
N ASN A 93 -12.00 -11.11 0.12
CA ASN A 93 -11.57 -10.03 1.01
C ASN A 93 -10.04 -10.00 1.23
N VAL A 94 -9.38 -11.16 1.19
CA VAL A 94 -7.92 -11.28 1.31
C VAL A 94 -7.26 -10.91 -0.02
N LEU A 95 -7.84 -11.31 -1.15
CA LEU A 95 -7.36 -10.94 -2.48
C LEU A 95 -7.45 -9.42 -2.70
N THR A 96 -8.55 -8.79 -2.29
CA THR A 96 -8.71 -7.33 -2.34
C THR A 96 -7.73 -6.63 -1.41
N MET A 97 -7.54 -7.11 -0.18
CA MET A 97 -6.52 -6.58 0.74
C MET A 97 -5.11 -6.65 0.14
N VAL A 98 -4.72 -7.80 -0.44
CA VAL A 98 -3.43 -7.94 -1.12
C VAL A 98 -3.33 -6.96 -2.29
N GLY A 99 -4.37 -6.82 -3.10
CA GLY A 99 -4.43 -5.83 -4.18
C GLY A 99 -4.22 -4.39 -3.70
N PHE A 100 -4.90 -3.98 -2.63
CA PHE A 100 -4.72 -2.64 -2.05
C PHE A 100 -3.33 -2.42 -1.45
N THR A 101 -2.77 -3.43 -0.78
CA THR A 101 -1.41 -3.32 -0.22
C THR A 101 -0.34 -3.20 -1.31
N LEU A 102 -0.48 -3.94 -2.41
CA LEU A 102 0.43 -3.83 -3.56
C LEU A 102 0.28 -2.49 -4.28
N MET A 103 -0.95 -1.98 -4.41
CA MET A 103 -1.20 -0.65 -4.96
C MET A 103 -0.57 0.45 -4.09
N ALA A 104 -0.73 0.38 -2.76
CA ALA A 104 -0.12 1.33 -1.84
C ALA A 104 1.41 1.30 -1.88
N LEU A 105 1.99 0.09 -1.97
CA LEU A 105 3.43 -0.08 -2.14
C LEU A 105 3.92 0.53 -3.46
N ALA A 106 3.18 0.33 -4.56
CA ALA A 106 3.51 0.92 -5.85
C ALA A 106 3.42 2.47 -5.83
N LEU A 107 2.44 3.03 -5.11
CA LEU A 107 2.30 4.47 -4.92
C LEU A 107 3.49 5.08 -4.15
N MET A 108 4.13 4.33 -3.25
CA MET A 108 5.32 4.80 -2.52
C MET A 108 6.57 4.92 -3.41
N PHE A 109 6.62 4.20 -4.53
CA PHE A 109 7.71 4.29 -5.50
C PHE A 109 7.44 5.32 -6.60
N MET A 110 6.29 5.98 -6.59
CA MET A 110 6.02 7.05 -7.54
C MET A 110 6.73 8.33 -7.10
N PRO A 111 7.54 8.96 -7.97
CA PRO A 111 8.16 10.23 -7.65
C PRO A 111 7.06 11.26 -7.36
N SER A 112 7.15 11.93 -6.22
CA SER A 112 6.24 13.01 -5.85
C SER A 112 6.43 14.16 -6.84
N THR A 113 5.57 14.22 -7.86
CA THR A 113 5.52 15.35 -8.77
C THR A 113 4.84 16.50 -8.05
N HIS A 114 5.65 17.31 -7.39
CA HIS A 114 5.21 18.60 -6.88
C HIS A 114 4.76 19.43 -8.09
N ALA A 115 3.46 19.74 -8.15
CA ALA A 115 2.93 20.71 -9.09
C ALA A 115 3.39 22.10 -8.65
N GLU A 116 4.64 22.43 -8.96
CA GLU A 116 5.12 23.80 -8.79
C GLU A 116 4.50 24.65 -9.91
N ALA A 117 3.68 25.64 -9.53
CA ALA A 117 3.25 26.66 -10.46
C ALA A 117 4.48 27.51 -10.83
N VAL A 118 5.19 27.10 -11.87
CA VAL A 118 6.39 27.78 -12.35
C VAL A 118 5.98 29.10 -12.99
N ASP A 119 6.31 30.22 -12.36
CA ASP A 119 6.22 31.53 -13.00
C ASP A 119 7.19 31.56 -14.19
N LEU A 120 6.62 31.53 -15.40
CA LEU A 120 7.36 31.46 -16.65
C LEU A 120 8.29 32.68 -16.86
N PHE A 121 7.98 33.82 -16.23
CA PHE A 121 8.80 35.03 -16.30
C PHE A 121 9.82 35.18 -15.17
N THR A 122 9.81 34.30 -14.16
CA THR A 122 10.82 34.34 -13.09
C THR A 122 12.23 34.15 -13.66
N LYS A 123 12.42 33.21 -14.59
CA LYS A 123 13.73 33.01 -15.26
C LYS A 123 14.18 34.23 -16.05
N GLY A 124 13.25 34.91 -16.73
CA GLY A 124 13.54 36.14 -17.46
C GLY A 124 14.00 37.26 -16.54
N ARG A 125 13.34 37.45 -15.39
CA ARG A 125 13.74 38.44 -14.38
C ARG A 125 15.13 38.17 -13.81
N THR A 126 15.45 36.92 -13.49
CA THR A 126 16.78 36.55 -13.00
C THR A 126 17.86 36.87 -14.04
N ASN A 127 17.67 36.45 -15.29
CA ASN A 127 18.65 36.72 -16.35
C ASN A 127 18.90 38.22 -16.57
N ILE A 128 17.86 39.06 -16.48
CA ILE A 128 17.99 40.51 -16.60
C ILE A 128 18.77 41.09 -15.41
N LYS A 129 18.46 40.65 -14.18
CA LYS A 129 19.19 41.08 -12.98
C LYS A 129 20.66 40.68 -13.04
N ASP A 130 20.97 39.49 -13.53
CA ASP A 130 22.36 39.03 -13.63
C ASP A 130 23.15 39.76 -14.74
N THR A 131 22.47 40.25 -15.78
CA THR A 131 23.10 40.96 -16.91
C THR A 131 23.28 42.46 -16.69
N PHE A 132 22.38 43.09 -15.92
CA PHE A 132 22.39 44.54 -15.74
C PHE A 132 22.46 45.01 -14.29
N GLY A 133 22.31 44.13 -13.30
CA GLY A 133 22.28 44.49 -11.88
C GLY A 133 23.62 44.95 -11.30
N LEU A 134 23.59 45.38 -10.03
CA LEU A 134 24.70 46.02 -9.32
C LEU A 134 26.04 45.27 -9.37
N SER A 135 25.99 43.94 -9.30
CA SER A 135 27.17 43.07 -9.32
C SER A 135 27.47 42.52 -10.72
N SER A 136 26.82 43.02 -11.77
CA SER A 136 26.98 42.52 -13.13
C SER A 136 28.22 43.09 -13.82
N THR A 137 28.73 42.33 -14.79
CA THR A 137 29.84 42.73 -15.67
C THR A 137 29.56 44.06 -16.37
N VAL A 138 28.31 44.38 -16.73
CA VAL A 138 27.97 45.66 -17.38
C VAL A 138 28.27 46.85 -16.45
N VAL A 139 27.87 46.75 -15.18
CA VAL A 139 28.14 47.79 -14.18
C VAL A 139 29.64 47.90 -13.89
N TRP A 140 30.34 46.76 -13.84
CA TRP A 140 31.79 46.73 -13.69
C TRP A 140 32.53 47.42 -14.86
N ILE A 141 32.12 47.16 -16.10
CA ILE A 141 32.67 47.83 -17.29
C ILE A 141 32.42 49.34 -17.21
N LEU A 142 31.22 49.76 -16.79
CA LEU A 142 30.88 51.17 -16.62
C LEU A 142 31.84 51.87 -15.65
N TYR A 143 32.13 51.25 -14.49
CA TYR A 143 33.09 51.80 -13.53
C TYR A 143 34.51 51.94 -14.08
N ILE A 144 34.95 50.99 -14.91
CA ILE A 144 36.26 51.07 -15.57
C ILE A 144 36.31 52.21 -16.57
N ILE A 145 35.29 52.32 -17.43
CA ILE A 145 35.23 53.39 -18.43
C ILE A 145 35.16 54.76 -17.75
N GLU A 146 34.35 54.90 -16.70
CA GLU A 146 34.26 56.15 -15.93
C GLU A 146 35.61 56.53 -15.32
N GLY A 147 36.33 55.57 -14.72
CA GLY A 147 37.67 55.81 -14.18
C GLY A 147 38.69 56.23 -15.25
N LEU A 148 38.73 55.51 -16.38
CA LEU A 148 39.63 55.83 -17.49
C LEU A 148 39.28 57.19 -18.13
N GLY A 149 37.99 57.47 -18.30
CA GLY A 149 37.48 58.75 -18.80
C GLY A 149 37.85 59.89 -17.86
N ALA A 150 37.70 59.70 -16.55
CA ALA A 150 38.09 60.69 -15.55
C ALA A 150 39.59 61.02 -15.63
N VAL A 151 40.45 60.00 -15.72
CA VAL A 151 41.91 60.17 -15.86
C VAL A 151 42.26 60.88 -17.18
N PHE A 152 41.64 60.48 -18.29
CA PHE A 152 41.85 61.09 -19.60
C PHE A 152 41.48 62.58 -19.60
N THR A 153 40.29 62.90 -19.07
CA THR A 153 39.77 64.27 -19.05
C THR A 153 40.54 65.14 -18.07
N TYR A 154 40.91 64.60 -16.90
CA TYR A 154 41.75 65.28 -15.92
C TYR A 154 43.13 65.62 -16.49
N THR A 155 43.74 64.72 -17.26
CA THR A 155 45.06 64.94 -17.86
C THR A 155 45.08 66.20 -18.74
N LYS A 156 44.01 66.42 -19.51
CA LYS A 156 43.87 67.57 -20.42
C LYS A 156 43.38 68.84 -19.72
N THR A 157 42.37 68.73 -18.87
CA THR A 157 41.65 69.89 -18.31
C THR A 157 42.18 70.33 -16.95
N LYS A 158 42.91 69.46 -16.24
CA LYS A 158 43.37 69.65 -14.86
C LYS A 158 42.23 69.98 -13.87
N ASN A 159 40.99 69.68 -14.22
CA ASN A 159 39.83 69.94 -13.39
C ASN A 159 39.56 68.77 -12.44
N LEU A 160 39.64 69.02 -11.13
CA LEU A 160 39.37 68.02 -10.09
C LEU A 160 37.87 67.65 -9.98
N ALA A 161 36.96 68.51 -10.45
CA ALA A 161 35.52 68.24 -10.43
C ALA A 161 35.14 66.98 -11.21
N VAL A 162 35.98 66.55 -12.16
CA VAL A 162 35.80 65.32 -12.94
C VAL A 162 35.72 64.08 -12.03
N PHE A 163 36.46 64.05 -10.91
CA PHE A 163 36.37 62.94 -9.95
C PHE A 163 35.03 62.88 -9.20
N GLY A 164 34.29 64.00 -9.16
CA GLY A 164 32.92 64.02 -8.65
C GLY A 164 31.97 63.15 -9.49
N GLY A 165 32.26 62.98 -10.79
CA GLY A 165 31.52 62.09 -11.69
C GLY A 165 31.53 60.64 -11.22
N ILE A 166 32.67 60.16 -10.70
CA ILE A 166 32.81 58.79 -10.16
C ILE A 166 31.87 58.58 -8.97
N ALA A 167 31.84 59.54 -8.02
CA ALA A 167 30.95 59.47 -6.86
C ALA A 167 29.48 59.53 -7.28
N ALA A 168 29.15 60.39 -8.26
CA ALA A 168 27.81 60.49 -8.82
C ALA A 168 27.35 59.17 -9.45
N VAL A 169 28.22 58.52 -10.24
CA VAL A 169 27.96 57.22 -10.87
C VAL A 169 27.72 56.13 -9.82
N MET A 170 28.55 56.06 -8.77
CA MET A 170 28.38 55.07 -7.70
C MET A 170 27.05 55.22 -6.94
N VAL A 171 26.67 56.46 -6.60
CA VAL A 171 25.39 56.72 -5.93
C VAL A 171 24.22 56.46 -6.87
N PHE A 172 24.31 56.92 -8.12
CA PHE A 172 23.25 56.76 -9.10
C PHE A 172 22.93 55.29 -9.36
N VAL A 173 23.94 54.45 -9.58
CA VAL A 173 23.77 53.01 -9.82
C VAL A 173 23.09 52.35 -8.61
N ASN A 174 23.54 52.65 -7.39
CA ASN A 174 22.94 52.10 -6.17
C ASN A 174 21.48 52.55 -5.97
N VAL A 175 21.15 53.80 -6.27
CA VAL A 175 19.77 54.32 -6.16
C VAL A 175 18.88 53.73 -7.24
N LEU A 176 19.34 53.67 -8.49
CA LEU A 176 18.57 53.18 -9.63
C LEU A 176 18.15 51.72 -9.43
N PHE A 177 19.06 50.84 -9.02
CA PHE A 177 18.74 49.45 -8.73
C PHE A 177 18.08 49.24 -7.37
N GLY A 178 18.13 50.22 -6.46
CA GLY A 178 17.35 50.21 -5.22
C GLY A 178 15.85 50.45 -5.44
N ILE A 179 15.48 51.14 -6.54
CA ILE A 179 14.08 51.46 -6.88
C ILE A 179 13.44 50.37 -7.76
N ILE A 180 14.23 49.62 -8.54
CA ILE A 180 13.74 48.54 -9.40
C ILE A 180 13.80 47.20 -8.62
N PRO A 181 12.65 46.65 -8.18
CA PRO A 181 12.61 45.47 -7.30
C PRO A 181 13.01 44.15 -7.98
#